data_AF-A0A7T7L5S4-F1
#
_entry.id   AF-A0A7T7L5S4-F1
#
_cell.length_a   1.000
_cell.length_b   1.000
_cell.length_c   1.000
_cell.angle_alpha   90.00
_cell.angle_beta   90.00
_cell.angle_gamma   90.00
#
_symmetry.space_group_name_H-M   'P 1'
#
loop_
_entity.id
_entity.type
_entity.pdbx_description
1 polymer ?
#
loop_
_entity_poly.entity_id
_entity_poly.type
_entity_poly.pdbx_seq_one_letter_code
_entity_poly.pdbx_strand_id
1 'polypeptide(L)'
;MVCGLLMLVAAALTGCQQSSGTEERKLDETTPAPTRASGYGVVFLAIDECSSFGRESFTEVPCSSEKAAARVVARHDGKVGEGPPCPATTDFVLHISEQKPSADEDGDGAVPQGYACMRNLEAPHPGDPGGGGGPRTIVGDCVYSAGEGEVRETSCDSTGKKAPEFKVTAAVEKRTGCPASTALYVQLGGPKPVGCARPV
;
A
#
# COMPACT_ATOMS: atom_id res chain seq x y z
N MET A 1 17.53 -55.41 -26.59
CA MET A 1 17.16 -55.39 -28.03
C MET A 1 17.34 -53.97 -28.53
N VAL A 2 18.23 -53.80 -29.51
CA VAL A 2 18.55 -52.53 -30.19
C VAL A 2 17.63 -52.39 -31.40
N CYS A 3 17.10 -51.18 -31.63
CA CYS A 3 16.68 -50.60 -32.92
C CYS A 3 16.19 -49.17 -32.57
N GLY A 4 16.71 -48.04 -33.07
CA GLY A 4 17.39 -47.75 -34.32
C GLY A 4 16.37 -47.25 -35.35
N LEU A 5 16.24 -45.92 -35.54
CA LEU A 5 16.33 -45.20 -36.83
C LEU A 5 15.85 -43.74 -36.72
N LEU A 6 16.60 -42.86 -37.40
CA LEU A 6 16.30 -41.46 -37.74
C LEU A 6 15.05 -41.33 -38.63
N MET A 7 14.40 -40.16 -38.61
CA MET A 7 14.06 -39.41 -39.84
C MET A 7 13.79 -37.92 -39.56
N LEU A 8 14.38 -37.06 -40.41
CA LEU A 8 14.14 -35.62 -40.50
C LEU A 8 12.74 -35.32 -41.06
N VAL A 9 12.09 -34.26 -40.56
CA VAL A 9 10.90 -33.67 -41.22
C VAL A 9 11.04 -32.16 -41.32
N ALA A 10 10.74 -31.67 -42.52
CA ALA A 10 11.02 -30.36 -43.09
C ALA A 10 10.11 -29.24 -42.55
N ALA A 11 10.66 -28.03 -42.52
CA ALA A 11 9.94 -26.78 -42.30
C ALA A 11 9.20 -26.34 -43.57
N ALA A 12 7.90 -26.09 -43.46
CA ALA A 12 7.10 -25.40 -44.47
C ALA A 12 6.51 -24.12 -43.85
N LEU A 13 6.95 -22.96 -44.35
CA LEU A 13 6.40 -21.64 -44.05
C LEU A 13 5.07 -21.48 -44.80
N THR A 14 3.96 -21.41 -44.07
CA THR A 14 2.67 -20.97 -44.62
C THR A 14 2.47 -19.48 -44.32
N GLY A 15 2.55 -18.66 -45.37
CA GLY A 15 2.18 -17.25 -45.35
C GLY A 15 0.66 -17.08 -45.38
N CYS A 16 0.12 -16.21 -44.52
CA CYS A 16 -1.28 -15.81 -44.56
C CYS A 16 -1.44 -14.52 -45.37
N GLN A 17 -2.32 -14.61 -46.36
CA GLN A 17 -2.58 -13.66 -47.42
C GLN A 17 -3.53 -12.55 -46.92
N GLN A 18 -3.16 -11.30 -47.17
CA GLN A 18 -3.98 -10.11 -46.94
C GLN A 18 -5.08 -10.03 -48.00
N SER A 19 -6.34 -9.86 -47.59
CA SER A 19 -7.44 -9.48 -48.48
C SER A 19 -8.14 -8.26 -47.90
N SER A 20 -7.97 -7.13 -48.59
CA SER A 20 -8.65 -5.87 -48.32
C SER A 20 -10.05 -5.92 -48.94
N GLY A 21 -11.08 -5.90 -48.09
CA GLY A 21 -12.47 -5.69 -48.51
C GLY A 21 -13.05 -4.51 -47.74
N THR A 22 -13.18 -3.37 -48.41
CA THR A 22 -14.04 -2.27 -47.97
C THR A 22 -15.42 -2.52 -48.58
N GLU A 23 -16.49 -2.50 -47.78
CA GLU A 23 -17.77 -1.83 -48.09
C GLU A 23 -18.61 -1.70 -46.81
N GLU A 24 -19.24 -0.54 -46.68
CA GLU A 24 -19.86 0.03 -45.49
C GLU A 24 -21.25 -0.55 -45.20
N ARG A 25 -21.55 -0.85 -43.93
CA ARG A 25 -22.94 -0.81 -43.43
C ARG A 25 -23.01 -0.35 -41.98
N LYS A 26 -23.40 0.91 -41.83
CA LYS A 26 -23.85 1.59 -40.62
C LYS A 26 -25.07 0.86 -40.02
N LEU A 27 -24.93 0.38 -38.78
CA LEU A 27 -26.01 0.18 -37.81
C LEU A 27 -25.40 0.20 -36.41
N ASP A 28 -25.96 1.07 -35.57
CA ASP A 28 -25.70 1.28 -34.16
C ASP A 28 -25.36 -0.01 -33.38
N GLU A 29 -24.10 -0.12 -32.98
CA GLU A 29 -23.70 -0.94 -31.85
C GLU A 29 -22.85 -0.04 -30.96
N THR A 30 -23.39 0.26 -29.77
CA THR A 30 -22.69 0.96 -28.70
C THR A 30 -21.37 0.25 -28.47
N THR A 31 -20.32 0.79 -29.08
CA THR A 31 -18.95 0.41 -28.81
C THR A 31 -18.78 0.59 -27.30
N PRO A 32 -18.48 -0.46 -26.52
CA PRO A 32 -17.99 -0.22 -25.17
C PRO A 32 -16.77 0.66 -25.38
N ALA A 33 -16.84 1.90 -24.87
CA ALA A 33 -15.68 2.76 -24.83
C ALA A 33 -14.51 1.90 -24.39
N PRO A 34 -13.32 2.01 -25.01
CA PRO A 34 -12.17 1.27 -24.54
C PRO A 34 -12.07 1.57 -23.05
N THR A 35 -12.37 0.57 -22.21
CA THR A 35 -12.13 0.62 -20.78
C THR A 35 -10.69 1.09 -20.68
N ARG A 36 -10.46 2.29 -20.15
CA ARG A 36 -9.14 2.91 -20.04
C ARG A 36 -8.18 1.91 -19.41
N ALA A 37 -7.52 1.11 -20.23
CA ALA A 37 -6.47 0.19 -19.84
C ALA A 37 -5.16 0.96 -19.92
N SER A 38 -5.08 2.01 -19.11
CA SER A 38 -3.93 2.86 -18.81
C SER A 38 -4.38 3.91 -17.77
N GLY A 39 -4.93 3.42 -16.67
CA GLY A 39 -5.71 4.18 -15.69
C GLY A 39 -4.90 4.81 -14.56
N TYR A 40 -3.65 5.19 -14.80
CA TYR A 40 -2.83 5.88 -13.81
C TYR A 40 -2.99 7.37 -14.07
N GLY A 41 -3.44 8.13 -13.07
CA GLY A 41 -3.61 9.57 -13.19
C GLY A 41 -2.30 10.29 -13.54
N VAL A 42 -2.33 11.62 -13.63
CA VAL A 42 -1.12 12.44 -13.87
C VAL A 42 -0.08 12.33 -12.73
N VAL A 43 -0.46 11.77 -11.58
CA VAL A 43 0.41 11.54 -10.42
C VAL A 43 0.37 10.07 -10.06
N PHE A 44 1.55 9.45 -10.03
CA PHE A 44 1.73 8.08 -9.54
C PHE A 44 1.29 7.95 -8.08
N LEU A 45 0.43 6.96 -7.80
CA LEU A 45 -0.17 6.71 -6.48
C LEU A 45 -0.80 7.98 -5.89
N ALA A 46 -1.65 8.64 -6.68
CA ALA A 46 -2.52 9.71 -6.19
C ALA A 46 -3.48 9.17 -5.10
N ILE A 47 -4.14 10.10 -4.38
CA ILE A 47 -5.18 9.72 -3.41
C ILE A 47 -6.26 8.91 -4.13
N ASP A 48 -6.71 7.83 -3.46
CA ASP A 48 -7.66 6.83 -3.95
C ASP A 48 -7.17 5.87 -5.04
N GLU A 49 -5.94 6.01 -5.53
CA GLU A 49 -5.33 5.02 -6.42
C GLU A 49 -4.86 3.77 -5.64
N CYS A 50 -4.77 2.64 -6.34
CA CYS A 50 -4.40 1.37 -5.75
C CYS A 50 -3.04 0.85 -6.21
N SER A 51 -2.37 0.11 -5.33
CA SER A 51 -1.12 -0.58 -5.62
C SER A 51 -1.28 -2.09 -5.49
N SER A 52 -0.42 -2.82 -6.20
CA SER A 52 -0.30 -4.27 -6.04
C SER A 52 0.37 -4.66 -4.71
N PHE A 53 0.27 -5.94 -4.34
CA PHE A 53 1.04 -6.52 -3.24
C PHE A 53 2.54 -6.43 -3.51
N GLY A 54 3.32 -6.15 -2.47
CA GLY A 54 4.78 -6.13 -2.48
C GLY A 54 5.32 -5.43 -1.24
N ARG A 55 6.57 -5.67 -0.86
CA ARG A 55 7.29 -4.85 0.15
C ARG A 55 8.48 -4.11 -0.45
N GLU A 56 8.90 -4.52 -1.64
CA GLU A 56 10.10 -4.01 -2.34
C GLU A 56 9.80 -3.45 -3.72
N SER A 57 8.72 -3.91 -4.38
CA SER A 57 8.22 -3.34 -5.62
C SER A 57 6.71 -3.19 -5.53
N PHE A 58 6.22 -2.02 -5.92
CA PHE A 58 4.81 -1.66 -5.90
C PHE A 58 4.48 -1.10 -7.27
N THR A 59 3.45 -1.67 -7.90
CA THR A 59 2.95 -1.19 -9.17
C THR A 59 1.57 -0.62 -8.91
N GLU A 60 1.32 0.58 -9.42
CA GLU A 60 -0.04 1.10 -9.45
C GLU A 60 -0.91 0.14 -10.28
N VAL A 61 -2.13 -0.15 -9.84
CA VAL A 61 -3.07 -1.02 -10.54
C VAL A 61 -4.48 -0.45 -10.35
N PRO A 62 -5.43 -0.68 -11.27
CA PRO A 62 -6.82 -0.32 -11.04
C PRO A 62 -7.33 -0.96 -9.75
N CYS A 63 -8.06 -0.21 -8.91
CA CYS A 63 -8.59 -0.75 -7.64
C CYS A 63 -9.55 -1.94 -7.82
N SER A 64 -10.16 -2.09 -8.99
CA SER A 64 -11.00 -3.25 -9.33
C SER A 64 -10.20 -4.47 -9.80
N SER A 65 -8.88 -4.36 -9.90
CA SER A 65 -8.02 -5.47 -10.29
C SER A 65 -7.90 -6.46 -9.13
N GLU A 66 -7.89 -7.74 -9.45
CA GLU A 66 -7.56 -8.81 -8.48
C GLU A 66 -6.12 -8.67 -7.92
N LYS A 67 -5.27 -7.88 -8.58
CA LYS A 67 -3.92 -7.58 -8.09
C LYS A 67 -3.89 -6.44 -7.08
N ALA A 68 -4.97 -5.67 -6.94
CA ALA A 68 -5.02 -4.52 -6.04
C ALA A 68 -5.00 -5.00 -4.58
N ALA A 69 -4.05 -4.46 -3.82
CA ALA A 69 -3.80 -4.87 -2.43
C ALA A 69 -4.11 -3.76 -1.43
N ALA A 70 -3.80 -2.52 -1.80
CA ALA A 70 -3.96 -1.37 -0.94
C ALA A 70 -4.31 -0.13 -1.75
N ARG A 71 -5.03 0.80 -1.11
CA ARG A 71 -5.40 2.11 -1.62
C ARG A 71 -4.64 3.21 -0.89
N VAL A 72 -4.29 4.26 -1.61
CA VAL A 72 -3.71 5.47 -1.06
C VAL A 72 -4.78 6.28 -0.31
N VAL A 73 -4.60 6.50 0.98
CA VAL A 73 -5.50 7.35 1.79
C VAL A 73 -4.96 8.77 1.99
N ALA A 74 -3.66 8.97 1.77
CA ALA A 74 -3.03 10.28 1.73
C ALA A 74 -1.72 10.22 0.94
N ARG A 75 -1.39 11.30 0.23
CA ARG A 75 -0.15 11.46 -0.56
C ARG A 75 0.49 12.79 -0.23
N HIS A 76 1.80 12.77 0.03
CA HIS A 76 2.56 13.97 0.36
C HIS A 76 3.85 14.04 -0.43
N ASP A 77 4.02 15.08 -1.23
CA ASP A 77 5.23 15.33 -2.01
C ASP A 77 6.33 15.96 -1.16
N GLY A 78 7.57 15.80 -1.60
CA GLY A 78 8.75 16.30 -0.91
C GLY A 78 9.48 15.23 -0.12
N LYS A 79 10.43 15.63 0.73
CA LYS A 79 11.24 14.65 1.47
C LYS A 79 10.43 14.01 2.60
N VAL A 80 10.73 12.74 2.85
CA VAL A 80 10.21 12.00 3.99
C VAL A 80 10.57 12.74 5.29
N GLY A 81 9.57 13.06 6.10
CA GLY A 81 9.73 13.79 7.36
C GLY A 81 9.49 15.29 7.31
N GLU A 82 9.37 15.90 6.12
CA GLU A 82 8.99 17.31 5.96
C GLU A 82 7.46 17.49 5.83
N GLY A 83 6.73 16.40 5.52
CA GLY A 83 5.27 16.39 5.39
C GLY A 83 4.52 16.01 6.68
N PRO A 84 3.19 16.21 6.72
CA PRO A 84 2.36 15.85 7.87
C PRO A 84 2.33 14.34 8.10
N PRO A 85 2.15 13.86 9.34
CA PRO A 85 2.08 12.43 9.60
C PRO A 85 0.88 11.80 8.90
N CYS A 86 1.04 10.55 8.46
CA CYS A 86 -0.06 9.78 7.89
C CYS A 86 -1.27 9.70 8.85
N PRO A 87 -2.49 9.53 8.31
CA PRO A 87 -3.67 9.23 9.11
C PRO A 87 -3.43 8.10 10.10
N ALA A 88 -4.07 8.20 11.26
CA ALA A 88 -3.88 7.27 12.38
C ALA A 88 -4.07 5.79 11.99
N THR A 89 -5.03 5.51 11.11
CA THR A 89 -5.40 4.15 10.67
C THR A 89 -4.69 3.71 9.39
N THR A 90 -3.52 4.28 9.10
CA THR A 90 -2.71 3.86 7.94
C THR A 90 -2.14 2.48 8.22
N ASP A 91 -2.19 1.56 7.26
CA ASP A 91 -1.67 0.19 7.44
C ASP A 91 -0.15 0.14 7.21
N PHE A 92 0.35 0.90 6.23
CA PHE A 92 1.78 1.04 5.96
C PHE A 92 2.08 2.30 5.13
N VAL A 93 3.35 2.68 5.05
CA VAL A 93 3.81 3.85 4.27
C VAL A 93 4.70 3.39 3.13
N LEU A 94 4.42 3.86 1.92
CA LEU A 94 5.30 3.72 0.78
C LEU A 94 6.11 4.99 0.58
N HIS A 95 7.43 4.84 0.50
CA HIS A 95 8.33 5.92 0.13
C HIS A 95 8.52 5.89 -1.38
N ILE A 96 8.23 7.01 -2.02
CA ILE A 96 8.30 7.19 -3.46
C ILE A 96 9.56 7.99 -3.74
N SER A 97 10.53 7.36 -4.37
CA SER A 97 11.75 8.03 -4.84
C SER A 97 11.45 8.82 -6.11
N GLU A 98 12.15 9.94 -6.30
CA GLU A 98 12.09 10.67 -7.56
C GLU A 98 12.53 9.76 -8.71
N GLN A 99 11.70 9.65 -9.75
CA GLN A 99 12.06 8.98 -11.00
C GLN A 99 11.92 9.98 -12.14
N LYS A 100 13.04 10.25 -12.81
CA LYS A 100 13.12 11.03 -14.06
C LYS A 100 13.67 10.12 -15.15
N PRO A 101 12.83 9.54 -16.01
CA PRO A 101 13.32 8.76 -17.15
C PRO A 101 14.22 9.64 -18.02
N SER A 102 15.41 9.15 -18.38
CA SER A 102 16.40 9.91 -19.16
C SER A 102 15.99 10.23 -20.61
N ALA A 103 14.77 9.89 -21.01
CA ALA A 103 14.23 10.04 -22.36
C ALA A 103 12.87 10.76 -22.38
N ASP A 104 12.46 11.43 -21.29
CA ASP A 104 11.36 12.38 -21.39
C ASP A 104 11.91 13.70 -21.95
N GLU A 105 11.49 14.08 -23.15
CA GLU A 105 11.79 15.42 -23.70
C GLU A 105 10.74 16.45 -23.24
N ASP A 106 9.64 15.99 -22.63
CA ASP A 106 8.46 16.80 -22.27
C ASP A 106 8.21 16.94 -20.75
N GLY A 107 8.96 16.26 -19.87
CA GLY A 107 8.89 16.43 -18.41
C GLY A 107 7.63 15.88 -17.72
N ASP A 108 6.74 15.20 -18.43
CA ASP A 108 5.44 14.73 -17.94
C ASP A 108 5.48 13.34 -17.27
N GLY A 109 6.62 12.62 -17.36
CA GLY A 109 6.85 11.32 -16.76
C GLY A 109 7.55 11.35 -15.39
N ALA A 110 7.84 12.55 -14.85
CA ALA A 110 8.56 12.68 -13.59
C ALA A 110 7.68 12.28 -12.40
N VAL A 111 8.05 11.23 -11.68
CA VAL A 111 7.39 10.85 -10.41
C VAL A 111 7.98 11.74 -9.31
N PRO A 112 7.20 12.64 -8.68
CA PRO A 112 7.70 13.46 -7.59
C PRO A 112 8.03 12.58 -6.38
N GLN A 113 9.17 12.84 -5.76
CA GLN A 113 9.52 12.20 -4.49
C GLN A 113 8.44 12.47 -3.43
N GLY A 114 8.26 11.54 -2.51
CA GLY A 114 7.30 11.70 -1.42
C GLY A 114 6.99 10.41 -0.70
N TYR A 115 5.82 10.38 -0.07
CA TYR A 115 5.28 9.17 0.53
C TYR A 115 3.77 9.08 0.37
N ALA A 116 3.30 7.83 0.31
CA ALA A 116 1.89 7.47 0.26
C ALA A 116 1.52 6.68 1.52
N CYS A 117 0.48 7.14 2.20
CA CYS A 117 -0.12 6.45 3.33
C CYS A 117 -1.12 5.44 2.77
N MET A 118 -0.89 4.15 3.01
CA MET A 118 -1.63 3.07 2.39
C MET A 118 -2.61 2.43 3.38
N ARG A 119 -3.75 2.00 2.86
CA ARG A 119 -4.73 1.18 3.57
C ARG A 119 -4.97 -0.07 2.74
N ASN A 120 -4.84 -1.25 3.35
CA ASN A 120 -5.16 -2.50 2.66
C ASN A 120 -6.63 -2.46 2.19
N LEU A 121 -6.91 -3.11 1.07
CA LEU A 121 -8.29 -3.30 0.61
C LEU A 121 -8.99 -4.40 1.40
N GLU A 122 -8.21 -5.36 1.91
CA GLU A 122 -8.69 -6.51 2.68
C GLU A 122 -7.96 -6.62 4.03
N ALA A 123 -8.55 -7.35 4.97
CA ALA A 123 -7.92 -7.66 6.24
C ALA A 123 -6.65 -8.54 6.03
N PRO A 124 -5.65 -8.46 6.93
CA PRO A 124 -5.63 -7.65 8.15
C PRO A 124 -5.33 -6.17 7.88
N HIS A 125 -5.79 -5.30 8.78
CA HIS A 125 -5.48 -3.86 8.81
C HIS A 125 -4.57 -3.53 10.01
N PRO A 126 -3.23 -3.59 9.84
CA PRO A 126 -2.28 -3.29 10.91
C PRO A 126 -2.46 -1.93 11.58
N GLY A 127 -3.00 -0.95 10.86
CA GLY A 127 -3.24 0.40 11.40
C GLY A 127 -4.52 0.53 12.23
N ASP A 128 -5.37 -0.50 12.28
CA ASP A 128 -6.56 -0.46 13.13
C ASP A 128 -6.21 -0.70 14.60
N PRO A 129 -7.01 -0.14 15.53
CA PRO A 129 -6.84 -0.36 16.96
C PRO A 129 -6.69 -1.85 17.31
N GLY A 130 -5.49 -2.23 17.73
CA GLY A 130 -5.15 -3.59 18.14
C GLY A 130 -4.79 -4.56 17.02
N GLY A 131 -4.77 -4.12 15.75
CA GLY A 131 -4.28 -4.92 14.62
C GLY A 131 -2.77 -5.17 14.68
N GLY A 132 -2.04 -4.15 15.15
CA GLY A 132 -0.60 -4.19 15.37
C GLY A 132 0.22 -4.15 14.08
N GLY A 133 1.30 -3.36 14.08
CA GLY A 133 2.24 -3.29 12.98
C GLY A 133 1.96 -2.18 11.96
N GLY A 134 1.03 -1.27 12.28
CA GLY A 134 0.88 -0.01 11.57
C GLY A 134 2.10 0.91 11.78
N PRO A 135 2.20 2.01 11.04
CA PRO A 135 3.29 2.97 11.17
C PRO A 135 3.14 3.87 12.42
N ARG A 136 2.01 3.81 13.13
CA ARG A 136 1.69 4.71 14.24
C ARG A 136 0.90 3.99 15.33
N THR A 137 1.30 4.23 16.57
CA THR A 137 0.55 3.79 17.74
C THR A 137 -0.59 4.74 18.05
N ILE A 138 -1.76 4.16 18.28
CA ILE A 138 -3.02 4.86 18.53
C ILE A 138 -3.75 4.25 19.73
N VAL A 139 -4.87 4.88 20.11
CA VAL A 139 -5.71 4.35 21.20
C VAL A 139 -6.36 3.04 20.76
N GLY A 140 -6.26 2.04 21.62
CA GLY A 140 -6.74 0.68 21.40
C GLY A 140 -5.65 -0.30 21.02
N ASP A 141 -4.45 0.17 20.67
CA ASP A 141 -3.32 -0.69 20.35
C ASP A 141 -2.72 -1.36 21.57
N CYS A 142 -2.17 -2.55 21.32
CA CYS A 142 -1.38 -3.27 22.29
C CYS A 142 0.11 -3.10 22.02
N VAL A 143 0.87 -2.93 23.09
CA VAL A 143 2.31 -2.70 23.05
C VAL A 143 3.02 -3.62 24.02
N TYR A 144 4.29 -3.87 23.75
CA TYR A 144 5.22 -4.53 24.65
C TYR A 144 6.48 -3.67 24.83
N SER A 145 7.16 -3.83 25.97
CA SER A 145 8.44 -3.16 26.22
C SER A 145 9.53 -3.75 25.33
N ALA A 146 10.17 -2.92 24.51
CA ALA A 146 11.29 -3.33 23.66
C ALA A 146 12.66 -3.15 24.33
N GLY A 147 12.69 -2.60 25.55
CA GLY A 147 13.91 -2.20 26.24
C GLY A 147 14.23 -0.71 26.05
N GLU A 148 15.13 -0.17 26.88
CA GLU A 148 15.62 1.22 26.79
C GLU A 148 14.52 2.32 26.83
N GLY A 149 13.35 1.99 27.39
CA GLY A 149 12.20 2.90 27.42
C GLY A 149 11.43 2.95 26.09
N GLU A 150 11.79 2.13 25.11
CA GLU A 150 11.04 1.95 23.88
C GLU A 150 9.87 0.99 24.08
N VAL A 151 8.78 1.28 23.37
CA VAL A 151 7.63 0.39 23.23
C VAL A 151 7.43 0.07 21.77
N ARG A 152 6.99 -1.14 21.48
CA ARG A 152 6.65 -1.57 20.12
C ARG A 152 5.25 -2.13 20.13
N GLU A 153 4.51 -1.85 19.06
CA GLU A 153 3.20 -2.44 18.84
C GLU A 153 3.28 -3.95 18.61
N THR A 154 2.20 -4.61 18.98
CA THR A 154 1.90 -5.98 18.62
C THR A 154 0.39 -6.15 18.49
N SER A 155 -0.05 -7.21 17.83
CA SER A 155 -1.47 -7.53 17.75
C SER A 155 -2.03 -7.82 19.14
N CYS A 156 -3.20 -7.28 19.44
CA CYS A 156 -3.89 -7.51 20.71
C CYS A 156 -4.40 -8.94 20.86
N ASP A 157 -4.59 -9.68 19.77
CA ASP A 157 -5.06 -11.07 19.80
C ASP A 157 -3.95 -12.10 20.12
N SER A 158 -2.73 -11.63 20.41
CA SER A 158 -1.55 -12.46 20.72
C SER A 158 -1.10 -13.40 19.59
N THR A 159 -1.53 -13.17 18.35
CA THR A 159 -1.03 -13.91 17.17
C THR A 159 0.33 -13.40 16.68
N GLY A 160 0.76 -12.24 17.17
CA GLY A 160 2.06 -11.65 16.86
C GLY A 160 3.24 -12.40 17.49
N LYS A 161 4.46 -12.05 17.07
CA LYS A 161 5.71 -12.66 17.58
C LYS A 161 5.96 -12.40 19.07
N LYS A 162 5.37 -11.33 19.60
CA LYS A 162 5.48 -10.90 21.00
C LYS A 162 4.07 -10.75 21.55
N ALA A 163 3.85 -11.32 22.73
CA ALA A 163 2.59 -11.14 23.43
C ALA A 163 2.41 -9.66 23.82
N PRO A 164 1.18 -9.14 23.78
CA PRO A 164 0.89 -7.81 24.28
C PRO A 164 1.12 -7.76 25.80
N GLU A 165 1.72 -6.67 26.30
CA GLU A 165 1.91 -6.44 27.74
C GLU A 165 0.98 -5.34 28.24
N PHE A 166 0.73 -4.32 27.42
CA PHE A 166 -0.14 -3.20 27.75
C PHE A 166 -1.05 -2.84 26.58
N LYS A 167 -2.22 -2.26 26.88
CA LYS A 167 -3.13 -1.64 25.91
C LYS A 167 -3.23 -0.15 26.16
N VAL A 168 -3.07 0.65 25.11
CA VAL A 168 -3.29 2.11 25.14
C VAL A 168 -4.79 2.37 25.22
N THR A 169 -5.27 2.92 26.34
CA THR A 169 -6.72 3.10 26.59
C THR A 169 -7.21 4.52 26.37
N ALA A 170 -6.31 5.50 26.40
CA ALA A 170 -6.63 6.90 26.19
C ALA A 170 -5.43 7.65 25.62
N ALA A 171 -5.69 8.79 24.97
CA ALA A 171 -4.70 9.76 24.56
C ALA A 171 -5.07 11.12 25.15
N VAL A 172 -4.11 11.81 25.76
CA VAL A 172 -4.28 13.10 26.43
C VAL A 172 -3.13 14.05 26.07
N GLU A 173 -3.31 15.33 26.36
CA GLU A 173 -2.27 16.35 26.09
C GLU A 173 -1.09 16.26 27.06
N LYS A 174 -1.36 15.93 28.33
CA LYS A 174 -0.37 15.90 29.42
C LYS A 174 -0.59 14.66 30.28
N ARG A 175 0.50 14.13 30.86
CA ARG A 175 0.47 12.94 31.73
C ARG A 175 -0.53 13.03 32.88
N THR A 176 -0.74 14.24 33.44
CA THR A 176 -1.71 14.48 34.51
C THR A 176 -3.17 14.28 34.08
N GLY A 177 -3.46 14.22 32.77
CA GLY A 177 -4.77 13.87 32.24
C GLY A 177 -5.02 12.36 32.15
N CYS A 178 -3.99 11.53 32.35
CA CYS A 178 -4.17 10.08 32.32
C CYS A 178 -4.93 9.59 33.56
N PRO A 179 -5.77 8.54 33.43
CA PRO A 179 -6.38 7.89 34.58
C PRO A 179 -5.34 7.35 35.57
N ALA A 180 -5.67 7.31 36.87
CA ALA A 180 -4.78 6.81 37.91
C ALA A 180 -4.32 5.35 37.72
N SER A 181 -5.09 4.56 36.98
CA SER A 181 -4.77 3.18 36.61
C SER A 181 -3.77 3.04 35.45
N THR A 182 -3.23 4.14 34.96
CA THR A 182 -2.20 4.14 33.91
C THR A 182 -0.89 3.58 34.47
N ALA A 183 -0.40 2.50 33.88
CA ALA A 183 0.86 1.85 34.26
C ALA A 183 2.02 2.22 33.35
N LEU A 184 1.73 2.67 32.12
CA LEU A 184 2.73 3.03 31.11
C LEU A 184 2.29 4.27 30.34
N TYR A 185 3.22 5.20 30.12
CA TYR A 185 3.02 6.35 29.23
C TYR A 185 3.66 6.05 27.88
N VAL A 186 2.89 6.17 26.80
CA VAL A 186 3.35 5.94 25.43
C VAL A 186 3.39 7.27 24.69
N GLN A 187 4.46 7.52 23.94
CA GLN A 187 4.51 8.68 23.05
C GLN A 187 3.66 8.40 21.81
N LEU A 188 2.60 9.16 21.63
CA LEU A 188 1.73 9.11 20.45
C LEU A 188 1.99 10.33 19.56
N GLY A 189 1.56 10.24 18.31
CA GLY A 189 1.55 11.39 17.41
C GLY A 189 0.23 12.19 17.48
N GLY A 190 0.24 13.43 16.98
CA GLY A 190 -0.94 14.29 16.90
C GLY A 190 -1.14 15.18 18.13
N PRO A 191 -2.34 15.79 18.30
CA PRO A 191 -2.58 16.83 19.32
C PRO A 191 -2.61 16.30 20.76
N LYS A 192 -2.78 14.98 20.95
CA LYS A 192 -2.80 14.31 22.25
C LYS A 192 -1.63 13.34 22.34
N PRO A 193 -0.40 13.84 22.55
CA PRO A 193 0.83 13.05 22.42
C PRO A 193 1.05 12.03 23.54
N VAL A 194 0.25 12.03 24.61
CA VAL A 194 0.46 11.12 25.74
C VAL A 194 -0.58 10.01 25.73
N GLY A 195 -0.15 8.79 25.41
CA GLY A 195 -0.92 7.57 25.52
C GLY A 195 -0.91 7.02 26.95
N CYS A 196 -2.09 6.68 27.46
CA CYS A 196 -2.29 6.11 28.79
C CYS A 196 -2.52 4.60 28.66
N ALA A 197 -1.48 3.80 28.94
CA ALA A 197 -1.51 2.35 28.80
C ALA A 197 -1.74 1.63 30.13
N ARG A 198 -2.47 0.50 30.06
CA ARG A 198 -2.76 -0.40 31.19
C ARG A 198 -2.35 -1.83 30.84
N PRO A 199 -1.99 -2.68 31.80
CA PRO A 199 -1.73 -4.09 31.54
C PRO A 199 -2.92 -4.76 30.83
N VAL A 200 -2.65 -5.67 29.89
CA VAL A 200 -3.67 -6.50 29.22
C VAL A 200 -4.13 -7.68 30.06
#